data_AF-A0A970SDB6-F1
#
_entry.id   AF-A0A970SDB6-F1
#
_cell.length_a   1.000
_cell.length_b   1.000
_cell.length_c   1.000
_cell.angle_alpha   90.00
_cell.angle_beta   90.00
_cell.angle_gamma   90.00
#
_symmetry.space_group_name_H-M   'P 1'
#
loop_
_entity.id
_entity.type
_entity.pdbx_description
1 polymer ?
#
loop_
_entity_poly.entity_id
_entity_poly.type
_entity_poly.pdbx_seq_one_letter_code
_entity_poly.pdbx_strand_id
1 'polypeptide(L)'
;MGLKIDGSGQSSSGRMNKTVTGNIHVAGRNQSNFNSQLKKQTSQHLDETLKQMAQEIFKQGEQLSEKVDISQLKAYKRLISEFLNESVRGFAKFSRESFLDRRGRHRLYATVKKVNENLEELTKEILKKEQDHLKIVGRIEDIRGLILDIIL
;
A
#
# COMPACT_ATOMS: atom_id res chain seq x y z
N MET A 1 15.79 24.37 -89.15
CA MET A 1 16.19 23.01 -89.58
C MET A 1 17.20 22.52 -88.56
N GLY A 2 16.83 21.63 -87.63
CA GLY A 2 17.08 20.18 -87.73
C GLY A 2 18.51 19.89 -87.23
N LEU A 3 18.79 19.02 -86.27
CA LEU A 3 18.30 17.67 -86.08
C LEU A 3 18.34 17.25 -84.59
N LYS A 4 17.43 16.33 -84.26
CA LYS A 4 17.36 15.52 -83.05
C LYS A 4 18.55 14.55 -82.96
N ILE A 5 18.97 14.22 -81.75
CA ILE A 5 19.59 12.93 -81.44
C ILE A 5 18.76 12.28 -80.35
N ASP A 6 18.17 11.15 -80.73
CA ASP A 6 17.48 10.20 -79.88
C ASP A 6 18.52 9.30 -79.20
N GLY A 7 18.27 8.93 -77.95
CA GLY A 7 19.23 8.24 -77.10
C GLY A 7 18.56 7.64 -75.88
N SER A 8 17.62 6.72 -76.13
CA SER A 8 17.01 5.85 -75.13
C SER A 8 18.05 4.95 -74.46
N GLY A 9 18.12 5.01 -73.13
CA GLY A 9 18.82 4.06 -72.28
C GLY A 9 18.21 4.02 -70.88
N GLN A 10 17.23 3.15 -70.67
CA GLN A 10 16.73 2.79 -69.34
C GLN A 10 17.64 1.75 -68.69
N SER A 11 18.12 2.03 -67.49
CA SER A 11 18.51 1.07 -66.44
C SER A 11 18.84 1.92 -65.19
N SER A 12 18.01 2.02 -64.16
CA SER A 12 17.60 1.00 -63.18
C SER A 12 18.11 1.45 -61.81
N SER A 13 17.18 1.52 -60.86
CA SER A 13 17.39 1.33 -59.42
C SER A 13 18.24 2.35 -58.66
N GLY A 14 17.54 3.20 -57.91
CA GLY A 14 18.15 4.00 -56.86
C GLY A 14 17.17 4.95 -56.17
N ARG A 15 16.02 4.43 -55.70
CA ARG A 15 15.18 5.19 -54.75
C ARG A 15 15.98 5.38 -53.46
N MET A 16 16.69 6.51 -53.34
CA MET A 16 17.08 7.03 -52.03
C MET A 16 15.81 7.44 -51.31
N ASN A 17 15.28 6.54 -50.50
CA ASN A 17 14.38 6.90 -49.42
C ASN A 17 15.15 7.84 -48.50
N LYS A 18 14.94 9.14 -48.68
CA LYS A 18 15.29 10.13 -47.67
C LYS A 18 14.36 9.84 -46.50
N THR A 19 14.81 8.98 -45.59
CA THR A 19 14.21 8.82 -44.28
C THR A 19 14.19 10.22 -43.69
N VAL A 20 13.01 10.84 -43.70
CA VAL A 20 12.73 11.97 -42.83
C VAL A 20 12.83 11.37 -41.44
N THR A 21 14.03 11.45 -40.86
CA THR A 21 14.28 11.20 -39.45
C THR A 21 13.59 12.33 -38.71
N GLY A 22 12.25 12.28 -38.70
CA GLY A 22 11.46 12.99 -37.74
C GLY A 22 11.92 12.48 -36.40
N ASN A 23 12.56 13.35 -35.62
CA ASN A 23 12.56 13.21 -34.17
C ASN A 23 11.12 13.34 -33.70
N ILE A 24 10.32 12.30 -33.91
CA ILE A 24 9.08 12.14 -33.16
C ILE A 24 9.55 11.68 -31.79
N HIS A 25 9.76 12.65 -30.89
CA HIS A 25 9.84 12.40 -29.46
C HIS A 25 8.50 11.81 -28.99
N VAL A 26 8.28 10.51 -29.20
CA VAL A 26 7.22 9.73 -28.57
C VAL A 26 7.76 9.12 -27.28
N ALA A 27 8.33 9.93 -26.39
CA ALA A 27 8.95 9.43 -25.17
C ALA A 27 8.61 10.35 -24.01
N GLY A 28 7.52 10.04 -23.32
CA GLY A 28 7.16 10.70 -22.05
C GLY A 28 5.75 10.35 -21.57
N ARG A 29 4.75 10.41 -22.45
CA ARG A 29 3.33 10.23 -22.05
C ARG A 29 3.00 8.76 -21.68
N ASN A 30 3.45 7.78 -22.45
CA ASN A 30 3.13 6.36 -22.20
C ASN A 30 3.85 5.79 -20.97
N GLN A 31 5.08 6.22 -20.71
CA GLN A 31 5.87 5.75 -19.55
C GLN A 31 5.35 6.36 -18.24
N SER A 32 4.92 7.63 -18.28
CA SER A 32 4.21 8.27 -17.16
C SER A 32 2.88 7.59 -16.85
N ASN A 33 2.10 7.26 -17.88
CA ASN A 33 0.84 6.54 -17.73
C ASN A 33 1.04 5.14 -17.12
N PHE A 34 2.02 4.35 -17.59
CA PHE A 34 2.34 3.05 -17.01
C PHE A 34 2.77 3.14 -15.54
N ASN A 35 3.66 4.09 -15.21
CA ASN A 35 4.09 4.31 -13.83
C ASN A 35 2.93 4.70 -12.91
N SER A 36 2.00 5.55 -13.37
CA SER A 36 0.80 5.90 -12.59
C SER A 36 -0.11 4.69 -12.34
N GLN A 37 -0.26 3.82 -13.34
CA GLN A 37 -1.07 2.61 -13.23
C GLN A 37 -0.44 1.60 -12.27
N LEU A 38 0.87 1.36 -12.35
CA LEU A 38 1.61 0.51 -11.40
C LEU A 38 1.50 1.03 -9.96
N LYS A 39 1.62 2.35 -9.76
CA LYS A 39 1.45 2.97 -8.44
C LYS A 39 0.05 2.72 -7.89
N LYS A 40 -0.97 2.93 -8.72
CA LYS A 40 -2.38 2.69 -8.34
C LYS A 40 -2.64 1.21 -8.00
N GLN A 41 -2.08 0.28 -8.76
CA GLN A 41 -2.20 -1.15 -8.43
C GLN A 41 -1.47 -1.50 -7.13
N THR A 42 -0.29 -0.92 -6.90
CA THR A 42 0.48 -1.15 -5.67
C THR A 42 -0.25 -0.62 -4.44
N SER A 43 -0.90 0.55 -4.56
CA SER A 43 -1.70 1.10 -3.46
C SER A 43 -2.93 0.26 -3.17
N GLN A 44 -3.66 -0.15 -4.20
CA GLN A 44 -4.82 -1.03 -4.05
C GLN A 44 -4.44 -2.37 -3.41
N HIS A 45 -3.32 -2.96 -3.83
CA HIS A 45 -2.81 -4.20 -3.24
C HIS A 45 -2.46 -4.02 -1.76
N LEU A 46 -1.82 -2.90 -1.38
CA LEU A 46 -1.53 -2.58 0.02
C LEU A 46 -2.82 -2.46 0.84
N ASP A 47 -3.82 -1.73 0.34
CA ASP A 47 -5.11 -1.55 1.00
C ASP A 47 -5.83 -2.89 1.21
N GLU A 48 -5.79 -3.77 0.21
CA GLU A 48 -6.35 -5.13 0.30
C GLU A 48 -5.61 -5.99 1.33
N THR A 49 -4.28 -5.94 1.34
CA THR A 49 -3.45 -6.67 2.30
C THR A 49 -3.75 -6.22 3.74
N LEU A 50 -3.83 -4.91 3.97
CA LEU A 50 -4.14 -4.35 5.29
C LEU A 50 -5.55 -4.74 5.76
N LYS A 51 -6.54 -4.77 4.85
CA LYS A 51 -7.89 -5.25 5.16
C LYS A 51 -7.91 -6.73 5.56
N GLN A 52 -7.14 -7.57 4.88
CA GLN A 52 -7.02 -8.99 5.23
C GLN A 52 -6.39 -9.17 6.61
N MET A 53 -5.27 -8.50 6.89
CA MET A 53 -4.63 -8.53 8.21
C MET A 53 -5.57 -8.05 9.32
N ALA A 54 -6.35 -7.00 9.06
CA ALA A 54 -7.34 -6.50 10.02
C ALA A 54 -8.44 -7.53 10.31
N GLN A 55 -8.94 -8.22 9.29
CA GLN A 55 -9.92 -9.30 9.48
C GLN A 55 -9.36 -10.45 10.31
N GLU A 56 -8.11 -10.84 10.10
CA GLU A 56 -7.44 -11.84 10.92
C GLU A 56 -7.32 -11.39 12.38
N ILE A 57 -6.99 -10.12 12.62
CA ILE A 57 -6.97 -9.55 13.97
C ILE A 57 -8.35 -9.59 14.61
N PHE A 58 -9.42 -9.21 13.90
CA PHE A 58 -10.77 -9.21 14.45
C PHE A 58 -11.21 -10.61 14.85
N LYS A 59 -10.95 -11.61 13.99
CA LYS A 59 -11.24 -13.00 14.28
C LYS A 59 -10.45 -13.50 15.50
N GLN A 60 -9.17 -13.15 15.60
CA GLN A 60 -8.34 -13.53 16.74
C GLN A 60 -8.77 -12.81 18.03
N GLY A 61 -9.26 -11.58 17.93
CA GLY A 61 -9.83 -10.82 19.05
C GLY A 61 -11.12 -11.45 19.57
N GLU A 62 -12.01 -11.88 18.68
CA GLU A 62 -13.22 -12.64 19.04
C GLU A 62 -12.85 -13.94 19.77
N GLN A 63 -11.89 -14.71 19.25
CA GLN A 63 -11.41 -15.93 19.91
C GLN A 63 -10.79 -15.66 21.29
N LEU A 64 -10.02 -14.58 21.43
CA LEU A 64 -9.44 -14.16 22.71
C LEU A 64 -10.53 -13.73 23.70
N SER A 65 -11.60 -13.10 23.21
CA SER A 65 -12.75 -12.70 24.02
C SER A 65 -13.57 -13.90 24.48
N GLU A 66 -13.72 -14.95 23.68
CA GLU A 66 -14.41 -16.17 24.12
C GLU A 66 -13.57 -17.00 25.10
N LYS A 67 -12.25 -17.07 24.84
CA LYS A 67 -11.30 -17.89 25.60
C LYS A 67 -10.07 -17.07 25.93
N VAL A 68 -10.09 -16.48 27.13
CA VAL A 68 -8.97 -15.71 27.66
C VAL A 68 -7.81 -16.65 28.01
N ASP A 69 -6.87 -16.80 27.08
CA ASP A 69 -5.66 -17.60 27.24
C ASP A 69 -4.42 -16.81 26.78
N ILE A 70 -3.29 -17.05 27.45
CA ILE A 70 -2.01 -16.41 27.17
C ILE A 70 -1.53 -16.76 25.75
N SER A 71 -1.80 -17.98 25.27
CA SER A 71 -1.47 -18.37 23.90
C SER A 71 -2.22 -17.50 22.88
N GLN A 72 -3.51 -17.28 23.10
CA GLN A 72 -4.36 -16.43 22.25
C GLN A 72 -3.93 -14.97 22.31
N LEU A 73 -3.58 -14.47 23.51
CA LEU A 73 -3.04 -13.13 23.68
C LEU A 73 -1.74 -12.95 22.88
N LYS A 74 -0.84 -13.94 22.90
CA LYS A 74 0.42 -13.88 22.15
C LYS A 74 0.19 -13.86 20.65
N ALA A 75 -0.74 -14.68 20.15
CA ALA A 75 -1.16 -14.66 18.74
C ALA A 75 -1.75 -13.30 18.35
N TYR A 76 -2.67 -12.77 19.16
CA TYR A 76 -3.29 -11.46 18.95
C TYR A 76 -2.26 -10.33 18.89
N LYS A 77 -1.32 -10.27 19.85
CA LYS A 77 -0.24 -9.26 19.86
C LYS A 77 0.67 -9.36 18.64
N ARG A 78 0.95 -10.58 18.17
CA ARG A 78 1.76 -10.80 16.98
C ARG A 78 1.07 -10.25 15.73
N LEU A 79 -0.20 -10.58 15.51
CA LEU A 79 -0.97 -10.09 14.36
C LEU A 79 -1.03 -8.56 14.34
N ILE A 80 -1.33 -7.94 15.48
CA ILE A 80 -1.34 -6.47 15.59
C ILE A 80 0.04 -5.88 15.29
N SER A 81 1.11 -6.49 15.80
CA SER A 81 2.47 -6.00 15.53
C SER A 81 2.81 -6.07 14.03
N GLU A 82 2.45 -7.17 13.36
CA GLU A 82 2.63 -7.33 11.91
C GLU A 82 1.82 -6.27 11.13
N PHE A 83 0.55 -6.06 11.49
CA PHE A 83 -0.30 -5.04 10.89
C PHE A 83 0.22 -3.61 11.07
N LEU A 84 0.64 -3.23 12.28
CA LEU A 84 1.16 -1.88 12.55
C LEU A 84 2.46 -1.63 11.76
N ASN A 85 3.33 -2.64 11.66
CA ASN A 85 4.54 -2.55 10.87
C ASN A 85 4.25 -2.32 9.39
N GLU A 86 3.29 -3.08 8.82
CA GLU A 86 2.93 -2.92 7.42
C GLU A 86 2.23 -1.58 7.16
N SER A 87 1.36 -1.14 8.08
CA SER A 87 0.70 0.17 8.02
C SER A 87 1.69 1.32 8.00
N VAL A 88 2.70 1.31 8.89
CA VAL A 88 3.75 2.34 8.94
C VAL A 88 4.64 2.29 7.69
N ARG A 89 4.96 1.09 7.18
CA ARG A 89 5.73 0.93 5.93
C ARG A 89 4.97 1.46 4.71
N GLY A 90 3.69 1.14 4.59
CA GLY A 90 2.80 1.67 3.56
C GLY A 90 2.76 3.19 3.61
N PHE A 91 2.47 3.76 4.79
CA PHE A 91 2.41 5.20 4.98
C PHE A 91 3.73 5.91 4.65
N ALA A 92 4.87 5.32 5.02
CA ALA A 92 6.19 5.89 4.71
C ALA A 92 6.46 5.97 3.19
N LYS A 93 5.95 5.02 2.39
CA LYS A 93 6.05 5.06 0.93
C LYS A 93 5.17 6.18 0.34
N PHE A 94 3.95 6.37 0.83
CA PHE A 94 3.04 7.42 0.37
C PHE A 94 3.45 8.83 0.81
N SER A 95 3.96 9.00 2.03
CA SER A 95 4.37 10.30 2.57
C SER A 95 5.58 10.91 1.84
N ARG A 96 6.43 10.12 1.15
CA ARG A 96 7.49 10.66 0.29
C ARG A 96 6.97 11.39 -0.94
N GLU A 97 5.74 11.11 -1.36
CA GLU A 97 5.11 11.74 -2.53
C GLU A 97 4.16 12.90 -2.11
N SER A 98 3.66 12.89 -0.87
CA SER A 98 2.85 13.95 -0.28
C SER A 98 3.70 14.84 0.65
N PHE A 99 4.45 15.78 0.05
CA PHE A 99 5.38 16.68 0.74
C PHE A 99 4.75 17.66 1.76
N LEU A 100 3.42 17.64 1.93
CA LEU A 100 2.70 18.58 2.79
C LEU A 100 2.09 17.96 4.05
N ASP A 101 2.17 16.64 4.23
CA ASP A 101 1.50 16.01 5.36
C ASP A 101 2.39 15.89 6.61
N ARG A 102 2.65 17.03 7.26
CA ARG A 102 3.26 17.07 8.60
C ARG A 102 2.29 16.58 9.68
N ARG A 103 0.97 16.56 9.42
CA ARG A 103 -0.07 16.21 10.40
C ARG A 103 -0.43 14.73 10.40
N GLY A 104 -0.52 14.05 9.27
CA GLY A 104 -0.92 12.63 9.20
C GLY A 104 0.15 11.67 9.71
N ARG A 105 1.45 11.93 9.52
CA ARG A 105 2.51 11.14 10.20
C ARG A 105 2.34 11.15 11.71
N HIS A 106 2.06 12.32 12.29
CA HIS A 106 1.85 12.44 13.73
C HIS A 106 0.58 11.72 14.18
N ARG A 107 -0.51 11.76 13.39
CA ARG A 107 -1.75 11.04 13.70
C ARG A 107 -1.55 9.53 13.68
N LEU A 108 -0.82 8.99 12.69
CA LEU A 108 -0.53 7.56 12.63
C LEU A 108 0.31 7.13 13.85
N TYR A 109 1.40 7.82 14.15
CA TYR A 109 2.23 7.47 15.31
C TYR A 109 1.47 7.62 16.64
N ALA A 110 0.60 8.63 16.77
CA ALA A 110 -0.26 8.77 17.93
C ALA A 110 -1.25 7.60 18.05
N THR A 111 -1.79 7.13 16.94
CA THR A 111 -2.70 5.97 16.91
C THR A 111 -1.95 4.68 17.26
N VAL A 112 -0.78 4.45 16.67
CA VAL A 112 0.13 3.33 17.02
C VAL A 112 0.43 3.33 18.52
N LYS A 113 0.75 4.50 19.08
CA LYS A 113 1.00 4.64 20.52
C LYS A 113 -0.21 4.21 21.36
N LYS A 114 -1.42 4.67 21.01
CA LYS A 114 -2.65 4.28 21.69
C LYS A 114 -2.95 2.79 21.58
N VAL A 115 -2.67 2.17 20.42
CA VAL A 115 -2.82 0.71 20.26
C VAL A 115 -1.90 -0.04 21.21
N ASN A 116 -0.64 0.39 21.32
CA ASN A 116 0.32 -0.21 22.24
C ASN A 116 -0.10 -0.06 23.71
N GLU A 117 -0.57 1.13 24.10
CA GLU A 117 -1.10 1.38 25.46
C GLU A 117 -2.27 0.43 25.78
N ASN A 118 -3.25 0.30 24.88
CA ASN A 118 -4.37 -0.63 25.08
C ASN A 118 -3.92 -2.10 25.11
N LEU A 119 -2.93 -2.49 24.32
CA LEU A 119 -2.35 -3.84 24.35
C LEU A 119 -1.65 -4.14 25.68
N GLU A 120 -0.95 -3.17 26.26
CA GLU A 120 -0.35 -3.29 27.58
C GLU A 120 -1.42 -3.44 28.67
N GLU A 121 -2.46 -2.62 28.63
CA GLU A 121 -3.58 -2.69 29.56
C GLU A 121 -4.31 -4.03 29.46
N LEU A 122 -4.62 -4.50 28.25
CA LEU A 122 -5.17 -5.84 28.00
C LEU A 122 -4.27 -6.94 28.59
N THR A 123 -2.95 -6.83 28.39
CA THR A 123 -1.99 -7.80 28.94
C THR A 123 -2.03 -7.79 30.47
N LYS A 124 -2.10 -6.60 31.10
CA LYS A 124 -2.19 -6.47 32.56
C LYS A 124 -3.48 -7.09 33.09
N GLU A 125 -4.62 -6.85 32.45
CA GLU A 125 -5.90 -7.44 32.87
C GLU A 125 -5.89 -8.97 32.79
N ILE A 126 -5.33 -9.55 31.73
CA ILE A 126 -5.26 -11.01 31.55
C ILE A 126 -4.34 -11.67 32.59
N LEU A 127 -3.26 -10.99 33.00
CA LEU A 127 -2.32 -11.50 34.01
C LEU A 127 -2.82 -11.36 35.44
N LYS A 128 -3.92 -10.64 35.69
CA LYS A 128 -4.50 -10.56 37.03
C LYS A 128 -5.05 -11.90 37.47
N LYS A 129 -4.96 -12.16 38.79
CA LYS A 129 -5.53 -13.35 39.42
C LYS A 129 -7.05 -13.39 39.30
N GLU A 130 -7.69 -12.23 39.34
CA GLU A 130 -9.12 -12.05 39.09
C GLU A 130 -9.27 -11.22 37.82
N GLN A 131 -9.77 -11.87 36.77
CA GLN A 131 -9.92 -11.26 35.45
C GLN A 131 -11.27 -10.57 35.34
N ASP A 132 -11.24 -9.29 34.98
CA ASP A 132 -12.44 -8.56 34.61
C ASP A 132 -12.69 -8.75 33.11
N HIS A 133 -13.55 -9.71 32.80
CA HIS A 133 -13.85 -10.08 31.42
C HIS A 133 -14.46 -8.92 30.61
N LEU A 134 -15.26 -8.07 31.25
CA LEU A 134 -15.89 -6.93 30.59
C LEU A 134 -14.84 -5.89 30.19
N LYS A 135 -13.83 -5.65 31.04
CA LYS A 135 -12.69 -4.82 30.67
C LYS A 135 -11.88 -5.43 29.53
N ILE A 136 -11.64 -6.74 29.54
CA ILE A 136 -10.90 -7.43 28.47
C ILE A 136 -11.59 -7.23 27.13
N VAL A 137 -12.90 -7.51 27.04
CA VAL A 137 -13.69 -7.31 25.83
C VAL A 137 -13.66 -5.84 25.41
N GLY A 138 -13.84 -4.90 26.35
CA GLY A 138 -13.76 -3.48 26.08
C GLY A 138 -12.42 -3.08 25.42
N ARG A 139 -11.29 -3.58 25.93
CA ARG A 139 -9.98 -3.30 25.33
C ARG A 139 -9.79 -3.90 23.95
N ILE A 140 -10.36 -5.08 23.70
CA ILE A 140 -10.33 -5.70 22.36
C ILE A 140 -11.11 -4.83 21.37
N GLU A 141 -12.29 -4.33 21.75
CA GLU A 141 -13.10 -3.44 20.92
C GLU A 141 -12.45 -2.05 20.71
N ASP A 142 -11.79 -1.50 21.74
CA ASP A 142 -11.01 -0.26 21.59
C ASP A 142 -9.88 -0.42 20.57
N ILE A 143 -9.14 -1.53 20.64
CA ILE A 143 -8.07 -1.85 19.68
C ILE A 143 -8.65 -2.03 18.27
N ARG A 144 -9.80 -2.71 18.15
CA ARG A 144 -10.51 -2.86 16.88
C ARG A 144 -10.88 -1.52 16.27
N GLY A 145 -11.40 -0.59 17.07
CA GLY A 145 -11.70 0.77 16.63
C GLY A 145 -10.46 1.51 16.12
N LEU A 146 -9.35 1.44 16.87
CA LEU A 146 -8.08 2.06 16.45
C LEU A 146 -7.50 1.45 15.16
N ILE A 147 -7.71 0.15 14.93
CA ILE A 147 -7.31 -0.51 13.68
C ILE A 147 -8.17 -0.03 12.51
N LEU A 148 -9.48 0.11 12.70
CA LEU A 148 -10.38 0.66 11.68
C LEU A 148 -9.99 2.10 11.32
N ASP A 149 -9.63 2.92 12.30
CA ASP A 149 -9.14 4.30 12.09
C ASP A 149 -7.87 4.37 11.22
N ILE A 150 -7.07 3.30 11.16
CA ILE A 150 -5.85 3.24 10.32
C ILE A 150 -6.19 2.85 8.87
N ILE A 151 -7.28 2.12 8.65
CA ILE A 151 -7.67 1.59 7.33
C ILE A 151 -8.61 2.56 6.60
N LEU A 152 -9.37 3.38 7.34
CA LEU A 152 -10.29 4.41 6.84
C LEU A 152 -9.56 5.66 6.32
#